data_AF-A0A1V3JPY6-F1
#
_entry.id   AF-A0A1V3JPY6-F1
#
_cell.length_a   1.000
_cell.length_b   1.000
_cell.length_c   1.000
_cell.angle_alpha   90.00
_cell.angle_beta   90.00
_cell.angle_gamma   90.00
#
_symmetry.space_group_name_H-M   'P 1'
#
loop_
_entity.id
_entity.type
_entity.pdbx_description
1 polymer ?
#
loop_
_entity_poly.entity_id
_entity_poly.type
_entity_poly.pdbx_seq_one_letter_code
_entity_poly.pdbx_strand_id
1 'polypeptide(L)'
;MANNAAGNVYANTTTGKAEFNNANGSKPLATVEDVASAINGSGWELNSASVGGEVIGDTAPTRVNPGSKVNINAGKNVVITRSGKDITIATSAKPVFENVQVGGDKGPIVGGDANGDVKVSKADGSPTKVTNVAAGTASTDAVNVGQLKGTVGNINNRMNKMNKDLRGGIAGANAAAGLPQVYIPGKSMVAASAGTFKGQSAVAVGYSRASDNGKLILKLQGNANSRGDLGGSVGVGYQW
;
A
#
# COMPACT_ATOMS: atom_id res chain seq x y z
N MET A 1 -7.04 85.64 -22.28
CA MET A 1 -6.00 84.82 -22.94
C MET A 1 -5.76 83.60 -22.06
N ALA A 2 -6.35 82.46 -22.41
CA ALA A 2 -6.14 81.23 -21.66
C ALA A 2 -4.76 80.66 -22.03
N ASN A 3 -3.82 80.74 -21.09
CA ASN A 3 -2.50 80.14 -21.21
C ASN A 3 -2.66 78.62 -21.04
N ASN A 4 -3.02 77.92 -22.12
CA ASN A 4 -3.04 76.47 -22.16
C ASN A 4 -1.61 75.97 -22.40
N ALA A 5 -0.76 76.07 -21.38
CA ALA A 5 0.55 75.45 -21.40
C ALA A 5 0.35 73.93 -21.33
N ALA A 6 0.68 73.22 -22.41
CA ALA A 6 0.64 71.76 -22.46
C ALA A 6 1.65 71.18 -21.46
N GLY A 7 1.19 70.90 -20.23
CA GLY A 7 1.96 70.19 -19.23
C GLY A 7 1.69 68.70 -19.34
N ASN A 8 2.70 67.91 -19.74
CA ASN A 8 2.55 66.46 -19.77
C ASN A 8 2.56 65.90 -18.33
N VAL A 9 1.52 65.14 -18.00
CA VAL A 9 1.49 64.28 -16.81
C VAL A 9 2.14 62.95 -17.17
N TYR A 10 3.05 62.46 -16.34
CA TYR A 10 3.73 61.17 -16.52
C TYR A 10 3.68 60.36 -15.22
N ALA A 11 3.80 59.04 -15.34
CA ALA A 11 3.91 58.17 -14.19
C ALA A 11 5.37 58.12 -13.70
N ASN A 12 5.61 58.47 -12.45
CA ASN A 12 6.91 58.26 -11.82
C ASN A 12 7.05 56.76 -11.48
N THR A 13 7.98 56.08 -12.15
CA THR A 13 8.17 54.62 -12.04
C THR A 13 8.76 54.17 -10.71
N THR A 14 9.30 55.09 -9.90
CA THR A 14 9.84 54.82 -8.56
C THR A 14 8.77 54.98 -7.48
N THR A 15 7.94 56.03 -7.56
CA THR A 15 6.94 56.33 -6.52
C THR A 15 5.54 55.82 -6.85
N GLY A 16 5.28 55.47 -8.12
CA GLY A 16 3.96 55.07 -8.61
C GLY A 16 2.94 56.20 -8.67
N LYS A 17 3.35 57.46 -8.46
CA LYS A 17 2.47 58.63 -8.51
C LYS A 17 2.47 59.27 -9.90
N ALA A 18 1.36 59.91 -10.24
CA ALA A 18 1.30 60.82 -11.38
C ALA A 18 2.02 62.13 -11.01
N GLU A 19 3.00 62.53 -11.83
CA GLU A 19 3.76 63.76 -11.69
C GLU A 19 3.64 64.58 -12.97
N PHE A 20 3.90 65.89 -12.90
CA PHE A 20 3.88 66.78 -14.06
C PHE A 20 5.21 67.53 -14.15
N ASN A 21 5.65 67.81 -15.38
CA ASN A 21 6.87 68.58 -15.56
C ASN A 21 6.57 70.09 -15.37
N ASN A 22 7.24 70.70 -14.40
CA ASN A 22 7.16 72.15 -14.14
C ASN A 22 8.40 72.85 -14.72
N ALA A 23 8.52 72.84 -16.05
CA ALA A 23 9.50 73.70 -16.71
C ALA A 23 9.00 75.15 -16.60
N ASN A 24 9.74 76.00 -15.88
CA ASN A 24 9.54 77.46 -15.72
C ASN A 24 8.56 77.94 -14.62
N GLY A 25 8.24 77.12 -13.61
CA GLY A 25 7.45 77.59 -12.44
C GLY A 25 5.97 77.90 -12.73
N SER A 26 5.51 77.64 -13.95
CA SER A 26 4.13 77.84 -14.37
C SER A 26 3.28 76.61 -14.01
N LYS A 27 2.13 76.81 -13.35
CA LYS A 27 1.17 75.75 -13.04
C LYS A 27 0.14 75.64 -14.18
N PRO A 28 0.26 74.67 -15.10
CA PRO A 28 -0.73 74.50 -16.16
C PRO A 28 -2.11 74.17 -15.56
N LEU A 29 -3.18 74.65 -16.20
CA LEU A 29 -4.56 74.37 -15.81
C LEU A 29 -5.11 73.26 -16.72
N ALA A 30 -5.63 72.19 -16.12
CA ALA A 30 -6.32 71.13 -16.85
C ALA A 30 -7.81 71.45 -17.03
N THR A 31 -8.40 71.06 -18.17
CA THR A 31 -9.85 71.10 -18.35
C THR A 31 -10.51 69.86 -17.71
N VAL A 32 -11.84 69.91 -17.50
CA VAL A 32 -12.61 68.75 -17.02
C VAL A 32 -12.52 67.57 -18.00
N GLU A 33 -12.43 67.86 -19.29
CA GLU A 33 -12.27 66.87 -20.36
C GLU A 33 -10.89 66.18 -20.29
N ASP A 34 -9.82 66.94 -20.04
CA ASP A 34 -8.47 66.38 -19.86
C ASP A 34 -8.42 65.41 -18.67
N VAL A 35 -9.06 65.79 -17.56
CA VAL A 35 -9.10 64.96 -16.34
C VAL A 35 -9.91 63.69 -16.59
N ALA A 36 -11.07 63.78 -17.22
CA ALA A 36 -11.90 62.61 -17.54
C ALA A 36 -11.16 61.65 -18.50
N SER A 37 -10.49 62.20 -19.51
CA SER A 37 -9.70 61.42 -20.48
C SER A 37 -8.52 60.72 -19.83
N ALA A 38 -7.79 61.42 -18.93
CA ALA A 38 -6.70 60.83 -18.18
C ALA A 38 -7.18 59.70 -17.25
N ILE A 39 -8.31 59.87 -16.56
CA ILE A 39 -8.90 58.82 -15.71
C ILE A 39 -9.30 57.62 -16.56
N ASN A 40 -10.08 57.83 -17.63
CA ASN A 40 -10.55 56.74 -18.49
C ASN A 40 -9.41 56.03 -19.23
N GLY A 41 -8.34 56.75 -19.58
CA GLY A 41 -7.14 56.19 -20.21
C GLY A 41 -6.15 55.53 -19.24
N SER A 42 -6.25 55.81 -17.94
CA SER A 42 -5.40 55.20 -16.91
C SER A 42 -5.77 53.73 -16.66
N GLY A 43 -4.90 53.01 -15.98
CA GLY A 43 -5.11 51.61 -15.63
C GLY A 43 -3.80 50.86 -15.43
N TRP A 44 -3.92 49.54 -15.29
CA TRP A 44 -2.79 48.60 -15.28
C TRP A 44 -3.05 47.49 -16.30
N GLU A 45 -1.99 46.92 -16.87
CA GLU A 45 -2.11 45.80 -17.80
C GLU A 45 -2.21 44.48 -17.02
N LEU A 46 -3.27 43.73 -17.27
CA LEU A 46 -3.41 42.35 -16.82
C LEU A 46 -2.82 41.42 -17.88
N ASN A 47 -1.93 40.52 -17.47
CA ASN A 47 -1.28 39.54 -18.35
C ASN A 47 -1.26 38.15 -17.70
N SER A 48 -1.35 37.11 -18.52
CA SER A 48 -1.34 35.70 -18.10
C SER A 48 -0.18 34.96 -18.76
N ALA A 49 0.75 34.41 -17.98
CA ALA A 49 1.90 33.66 -18.47
C ALA A 49 2.11 32.37 -17.66
N SER A 50 2.52 31.29 -18.33
CA SER A 50 2.83 30.02 -17.67
C SER A 50 4.24 30.06 -17.07
N VAL A 51 4.37 29.62 -15.82
CA VAL A 51 5.65 29.27 -15.18
C VAL A 51 5.54 27.84 -14.68
N GLY A 52 5.79 26.88 -15.57
CA GLY A 52 5.69 25.44 -15.26
C GLY A 52 4.26 24.90 -15.10
N GLY A 53 3.25 25.70 -15.46
CA GLY A 53 1.83 25.33 -15.38
C GLY A 53 1.10 25.48 -16.71
N GLU A 54 -0.22 25.57 -16.66
CA GLU A 54 -1.07 25.77 -17.83
C GLU A 54 -1.78 27.12 -17.72
N VAL A 55 -1.84 27.88 -18.82
CA VAL A 55 -2.68 29.08 -18.96
C VAL A 55 -3.76 28.75 -19.97
N ILE A 56 -5.02 28.88 -19.55
CA ILE A 56 -6.19 28.65 -20.39
C ILE A 56 -6.87 30.00 -20.63
N GLY A 57 -7.15 30.34 -21.90
CA GLY A 57 -7.80 31.58 -22.30
C GLY A 57 -6.84 32.66 -22.79
N ASP A 58 -7.16 33.93 -22.53
CA ASP A 58 -6.47 35.08 -23.09
C ASP A 58 -5.04 35.25 -22.54
N THR A 59 -4.09 35.45 -23.46
CA THR A 59 -2.66 35.65 -23.16
C THR A 59 -2.13 37.03 -23.58
N ALA A 60 -2.97 37.84 -24.26
CA ALA A 60 -2.61 39.19 -24.64
C ALA A 60 -2.81 40.15 -23.44
N PRO A 61 -1.87 41.08 -23.19
CA PRO A 61 -2.05 42.12 -22.18
C PRO A 61 -3.34 42.91 -22.41
N THR A 62 -4.15 43.02 -21.37
CA THR A 62 -5.41 43.76 -21.40
C THR A 62 -5.42 44.84 -20.32
N ARG A 63 -5.71 46.08 -20.73
CA ARG A 63 -5.78 47.20 -19.80
C ARG A 63 -7.03 47.13 -18.92
N VAL A 64 -6.82 47.23 -17.61
CA VAL A 64 -7.87 47.36 -16.62
C VAL A 64 -8.04 48.84 -16.28
N ASN A 65 -9.01 49.49 -16.93
CA ASN A 65 -9.35 50.90 -16.68
C ASN A 65 -10.12 51.09 -15.36
N PRO A 66 -10.16 52.32 -14.80
CA PRO A 66 -11.03 52.65 -13.67
C PRO A 66 -12.49 52.29 -13.93
N GLY A 67 -13.15 51.70 -12.93
CA GLY A 67 -14.52 51.20 -13.04
C GLY A 67 -14.64 49.78 -13.59
N SER A 68 -13.58 49.23 -14.20
CA SER A 68 -13.54 47.82 -14.57
C SER A 68 -13.52 46.91 -13.35
N LYS A 69 -14.20 45.77 -13.45
CA LYS A 69 -14.18 44.73 -12.44
C LYS A 69 -13.15 43.66 -12.81
N VAL A 70 -12.31 43.29 -11.85
CA VAL A 70 -11.45 42.10 -11.95
C VAL A 70 -11.98 41.06 -10.99
N ASN A 71 -12.30 39.89 -11.52
CA ASN A 71 -12.76 38.76 -10.74
C ASN A 71 -11.57 37.85 -10.44
N ILE A 72 -11.47 37.39 -9.20
CA ILE A 72 -10.50 36.37 -8.80
C ILE A 72 -11.32 35.15 -8.41
N ASN A 73 -11.41 34.21 -9.34
CA ASN A 73 -12.28 33.04 -9.21
C ASN A 73 -11.52 31.87 -8.59
N ALA A 74 -12.14 31.21 -7.61
CA ALA A 74 -11.59 30.00 -7.01
C ALA A 74 -11.99 28.78 -7.84
N GLY A 75 -11.00 28.05 -8.36
CA GLY A 75 -11.21 26.76 -9.02
C GLY A 75 -11.43 25.62 -8.01
N LYS A 76 -11.57 24.39 -8.51
CA LYS A 76 -11.55 23.19 -7.66
C LYS A 76 -10.28 23.18 -6.80
N ASN A 77 -10.41 22.80 -5.54
CA ASN A 77 -9.32 22.72 -4.56
C ASN A 77 -8.62 24.05 -4.21
N VAL A 78 -9.07 25.19 -4.72
CA VAL A 78 -8.57 26.53 -4.36
C VAL A 78 -9.58 27.24 -3.47
N VAL A 79 -9.10 27.92 -2.44
CA VAL A 79 -9.90 28.77 -1.55
C VAL A 79 -9.38 30.19 -1.66
N ILE A 80 -10.28 31.14 -1.93
CA ILE A 80 -9.96 32.57 -1.97
C ILE A 80 -10.76 33.27 -0.87
N THR A 81 -10.06 33.97 0.01
CA THR A 81 -10.66 34.83 1.03
C THR A 81 -10.30 36.28 0.74
N ARG A 82 -11.29 37.17 0.76
CA ARG A 82 -11.07 38.61 0.64
C ARG A 82 -11.43 39.31 1.95
N SER A 83 -10.48 40.06 2.51
CA SER A 83 -10.69 40.91 3.68
C SER A 83 -10.24 42.33 3.35
N GLY A 84 -11.19 43.21 3.00
CA GLY A 84 -10.89 44.55 2.52
C GLY A 84 -10.05 44.54 1.24
N LYS A 85 -8.77 44.89 1.37
CA LYS A 85 -7.76 44.94 0.30
C LYS A 85 -6.91 43.67 0.23
N ASP A 86 -6.95 42.83 1.26
CA ASP A 86 -6.18 41.59 1.31
C ASP A 86 -6.93 40.48 0.60
N ILE A 87 -6.20 39.73 -0.22
CA ILE A 87 -6.67 38.53 -0.89
C ILE A 87 -5.76 37.39 -0.45
N THR A 88 -6.31 36.41 0.24
CA THR A 88 -5.61 35.20 0.64
C THR A 88 -6.01 34.07 -0.29
N ILE A 89 -5.03 33.44 -0.91
CA ILE A 89 -5.21 32.26 -1.76
C ILE A 89 -4.61 31.08 -1.01
N ALA A 90 -5.40 30.03 -0.82
CA ALA A 90 -5.01 28.83 -0.10
C ALA A 90 -5.50 27.57 -0.83
N THR A 91 -4.90 26.43 -0.52
CA THR A 91 -5.43 25.12 -0.92
C THR A 91 -6.59 24.75 -0.02
N SER A 92 -7.62 24.11 -0.58
CA SER A 92 -8.72 23.52 0.19
C SER A 92 -8.19 22.52 1.21
N ALA A 93 -8.77 22.52 2.43
CA ALA A 93 -8.44 21.54 3.47
C ALA A 93 -8.88 20.10 3.12
N LYS A 94 -9.82 19.94 2.18
CA LYS A 94 -10.33 18.65 1.71
C LYS A 94 -10.32 18.63 0.17
N PRO A 95 -9.15 18.58 -0.45
CA PRO A 95 -9.08 18.56 -1.90
C PRO A 95 -9.54 17.20 -2.43
N VAL A 96 -10.19 17.20 -3.60
CA VAL A 96 -10.54 15.99 -4.33
C VAL A 96 -9.78 16.00 -5.66
N PHE A 97 -9.00 14.96 -5.88
CA PHE A 97 -8.25 14.74 -7.11
C PHE A 97 -8.77 13.47 -7.78
N GLU A 98 -8.78 13.45 -9.12
CA GLU A 98 -9.06 12.22 -9.85
C GLU A 98 -7.91 11.23 -9.69
N ASN A 99 -6.67 11.71 -9.86
CA ASN A 99 -5.45 10.96 -9.66
C ASN A 99 -4.34 11.87 -9.11
N VAL A 100 -3.42 11.32 -8.34
CA VAL A 100 -2.22 12.03 -7.85
C VAL A 100 -0.98 11.27 -8.32
N GLN A 101 -0.15 11.93 -9.14
CA GLN A 101 1.15 11.40 -9.56
C GLN A 101 2.26 11.96 -8.66
N VAL A 102 3.08 11.07 -8.10
CA VAL A 102 4.12 11.44 -7.12
C VAL A 102 5.51 11.13 -7.67
N GLY A 103 6.41 12.11 -7.70
CA GLY A 103 7.80 11.90 -8.15
C GLY A 103 8.02 12.15 -9.65
N GLY A 104 7.25 13.05 -10.26
CA GLY A 104 7.34 13.44 -11.67
C GLY A 104 6.58 12.53 -12.63
N ASP A 105 6.73 12.75 -13.94
CA ASP A 105 5.93 12.14 -15.02
C ASP A 105 6.02 10.61 -15.13
N LYS A 106 7.00 10.00 -14.47
CA LYS A 106 7.19 8.54 -14.41
C LYS A 106 6.92 7.97 -13.01
N GLY A 107 6.52 8.81 -12.08
CA GLY A 107 6.18 8.44 -10.72
C GLY A 107 4.92 7.58 -10.63
N PRO A 108 4.72 6.86 -9.51
CA PRO A 108 3.47 6.14 -9.27
C PRO A 108 2.28 7.10 -9.21
N ILE A 109 1.13 6.56 -9.60
CA ILE A 109 -0.17 7.21 -9.53
C ILE A 109 -0.97 6.53 -8.42
N VAL A 110 -1.59 7.35 -7.55
CA VAL A 110 -2.59 6.93 -6.57
C VAL A 110 -3.93 7.54 -6.96
N GLY A 111 -4.95 6.70 -7.11
CA GLY A 111 -6.30 7.12 -7.51
C GLY A 111 -7.35 6.08 -7.16
N GLY A 112 -8.59 6.31 -7.58
CA GLY A 112 -9.69 5.35 -7.48
C GLY A 112 -9.75 4.42 -8.68
N ASP A 113 -10.12 3.15 -8.49
CA ASP A 113 -10.55 2.28 -9.57
C ASP A 113 -12.06 2.41 -9.87
N ALA A 114 -12.56 1.61 -10.81
CA ALA A 114 -13.96 1.62 -11.21
C ALA A 114 -14.93 1.18 -10.09
N ASN A 115 -14.44 0.51 -9.06
CA ASN A 115 -15.22 0.06 -7.91
C ASN A 115 -15.14 1.05 -6.73
N GLY A 116 -14.32 2.11 -6.85
CA GLY A 116 -14.07 3.07 -5.78
C GLY A 116 -12.96 2.65 -4.81
N ASP A 117 -12.21 1.59 -5.12
CA ASP A 117 -11.08 1.14 -4.32
C ASP A 117 -9.81 1.93 -4.66
N VAL A 118 -8.84 1.94 -3.74
CA VAL A 118 -7.54 2.59 -3.99
C VAL A 118 -6.72 1.76 -4.99
N LYS A 119 -6.40 2.36 -6.12
CA LYS A 119 -5.49 1.82 -7.13
C LYS A 119 -4.14 2.53 -7.08
N VAL A 120 -3.08 1.73 -6.98
CA VAL A 120 -1.70 2.21 -7.09
C VAL A 120 -1.05 1.60 -8.32
N SER A 121 -0.65 2.43 -9.28
CA SER A 121 -0.04 1.98 -10.54
C SER A 121 1.19 2.81 -10.88
N LYS A 122 1.94 2.38 -11.89
CA LYS A 122 2.86 3.28 -12.59
C LYS A 122 2.08 4.25 -13.49
N ALA A 123 2.80 5.20 -14.08
CA ALA A 123 2.26 6.15 -15.05
C ALA A 123 1.62 5.47 -16.28
N ASP A 124 2.13 4.30 -16.68
CA ASP A 124 1.59 3.50 -17.79
C ASP A 124 0.38 2.61 -17.39
N GLY A 125 -0.09 2.72 -16.14
CA GLY A 125 -1.19 1.92 -15.61
C GLY A 125 -0.83 0.50 -15.17
N SER A 126 0.42 0.05 -15.38
CA SER A 126 0.87 -1.27 -14.92
C SER A 126 1.05 -1.33 -13.39
N PRO A 127 1.02 -2.53 -12.79
CA PRO A 127 1.26 -2.68 -11.36
C PRO A 127 2.62 -2.10 -10.93
N THR A 128 2.64 -1.48 -9.76
CA THR A 128 3.87 -0.97 -9.13
C THR A 128 4.12 -1.65 -7.79
N LYS A 129 5.34 -1.50 -7.27
CA LYS A 129 5.70 -1.98 -5.93
C LYS A 129 5.28 -0.93 -4.91
N VAL A 130 4.60 -1.39 -3.85
CA VAL A 130 4.43 -0.62 -2.61
C VAL A 130 5.48 -1.11 -1.63
N THR A 131 6.47 -0.27 -1.32
CA THR A 131 7.59 -0.61 -0.45
C THR A 131 7.44 0.04 0.92
N ASN A 132 8.24 -0.43 1.89
CA ASN A 132 8.22 0.07 3.27
C ASN A 132 6.87 -0.12 3.98
N VAL A 133 6.17 -1.21 3.66
CA VAL A 133 4.92 -1.61 4.34
C VAL A 133 5.26 -2.28 5.66
N ALA A 134 4.92 -1.64 6.77
CA ALA A 134 5.02 -2.22 8.11
C ALA A 134 4.18 -3.50 8.21
N ALA A 135 4.49 -4.37 9.17
CA ALA A 135 3.71 -5.58 9.37
C ALA A 135 2.27 -5.22 9.79
N GLY A 136 1.28 -5.78 9.08
CA GLY A 136 -0.12 -5.58 9.41
C GLY A 136 -0.48 -6.18 10.77
N THR A 137 -1.36 -5.51 11.50
CA THR A 137 -1.79 -5.88 12.86
C THR A 137 -3.29 -6.17 12.94
N ALA A 138 -4.11 -5.46 12.15
CA ALA A 138 -5.54 -5.71 12.01
C ALA A 138 -5.84 -6.62 10.82
N SER A 139 -7.02 -7.24 10.80
CA SER A 139 -7.46 -8.12 9.71
C SER A 139 -7.66 -7.42 8.36
N THR A 140 -7.74 -6.09 8.37
CA THR A 140 -7.90 -5.24 7.18
C THR A 140 -6.60 -4.59 6.72
N ASP A 141 -5.48 -4.84 7.42
CA ASP A 141 -4.19 -4.29 7.04
C ASP A 141 -3.59 -5.06 5.87
N ALA A 142 -2.79 -4.37 5.05
CA ALA A 142 -1.97 -5.05 4.06
C ALA A 142 -0.92 -5.94 4.75
N VAL A 143 -0.74 -7.16 4.23
CA VAL A 143 0.30 -8.08 4.69
C VAL A 143 1.58 -7.84 3.90
N ASN A 144 2.71 -7.68 4.61
CA ASN A 144 4.01 -7.55 3.93
C ASN A 144 4.63 -8.93 3.64
N VAL A 145 5.64 -8.95 2.75
CA VAL A 145 6.30 -10.19 2.32
C VAL A 145 7.01 -10.91 3.48
N GLY A 146 7.45 -10.19 4.51
CA GLY A 146 8.06 -10.76 5.71
C GLY A 146 7.09 -11.65 6.49
N GLN A 147 5.87 -11.17 6.72
CA GLN A 147 4.80 -11.92 7.41
C GLN A 147 4.40 -13.18 6.63
N LEU A 148 4.27 -13.07 5.30
CA LEU A 148 3.96 -14.21 4.44
C LEU A 148 5.06 -15.28 4.51
N LYS A 149 6.33 -14.87 4.37
CA LYS A 149 7.48 -15.80 4.45
C LYS A 149 7.58 -16.49 5.81
N GLY A 150 7.34 -15.77 6.90
CA GLY A 150 7.31 -16.35 8.24
C GLY A 150 6.23 -17.43 8.38
N THR A 151 5.01 -17.13 7.91
CA THR A 151 3.89 -18.07 7.93
C THR A 151 4.15 -19.31 7.09
N VAL A 152 4.63 -19.13 5.85
CA VAL A 152 4.98 -20.23 4.94
C VAL A 152 6.12 -21.09 5.51
N GLY A 153 7.11 -20.46 6.14
CA GLY A 153 8.20 -21.16 6.84
C GLY A 153 7.68 -22.07 7.96
N ASN A 154 6.76 -21.59 8.79
CA ASN A 154 6.15 -22.39 9.86
C ASN A 154 5.36 -23.59 9.31
N ILE A 155 4.63 -23.40 8.21
CA ILE A 155 3.90 -24.49 7.54
C ILE A 155 4.87 -25.54 7.02
N ASN A 156 5.93 -25.13 6.31
CA ASN A 156 6.95 -26.05 5.80
C ASN A 156 7.61 -26.86 6.91
N ASN A 157 7.93 -26.23 8.04
CA ASN A 157 8.49 -26.90 9.21
C ASN A 157 7.52 -27.94 9.79
N ARG A 158 6.23 -27.57 9.92
CA ARG A 158 5.19 -28.49 10.41
C ARG A 158 4.97 -29.66 9.45
N MET A 159 4.95 -29.43 8.15
CA MET A 159 4.83 -30.50 7.15
C MET A 159 6.01 -31.47 7.19
N ASN A 160 7.24 -30.94 7.30
CA ASN A 160 8.44 -31.76 7.42
C ASN A 160 8.44 -32.61 8.67
N LYS A 161 7.98 -32.05 9.80
CA LYS A 161 7.80 -32.78 11.05
C LYS A 161 6.75 -33.89 10.88
N MET A 162 5.56 -33.55 10.41
CA MET A 162 4.48 -34.52 10.18
C MET A 162 4.90 -35.67 9.26
N ASN A 163 5.59 -35.38 8.16
CA ASN A 163 6.10 -36.42 7.24
C ASN A 163 7.12 -37.34 7.92
N LYS A 164 7.99 -36.83 8.80
CA LYS A 164 8.91 -37.67 9.58
C LYS A 164 8.17 -38.51 10.63
N ASP A 165 7.20 -37.93 11.31
CA ASP A 165 6.38 -38.61 12.33
C ASP A 165 5.58 -39.77 11.69
N LEU A 166 4.94 -39.53 10.54
CA LEU A 166 4.26 -40.58 9.76
C LEU A 166 5.20 -41.70 9.31
N ARG A 167 6.40 -41.35 8.81
CA ARG A 167 7.41 -42.35 8.43
C ARG A 167 7.87 -43.18 9.63
N GLY A 168 8.02 -42.56 10.79
CA GLY A 168 8.30 -43.24 12.06
C GLY A 168 7.18 -44.20 12.45
N GLY A 169 5.91 -43.79 12.31
CA GLY A 169 4.76 -44.64 12.53
C GLY A 169 4.72 -45.87 11.61
N ILE A 170 5.01 -45.70 10.32
CA ILE A 170 5.11 -46.81 9.36
C ILE A 170 6.29 -47.73 9.70
N ALA A 171 7.45 -47.17 10.10
CA ALA A 171 8.57 -47.98 10.56
C ALA A 171 8.20 -48.81 11.81
N GLY A 172 7.43 -48.23 12.74
CA GLY A 172 6.88 -48.92 13.91
C GLY A 172 5.93 -50.06 13.56
N ALA A 173 5.04 -49.84 12.59
CA ALA A 173 4.16 -50.87 12.06
C ALA A 173 4.94 -52.00 11.37
N ASN A 174 5.95 -51.66 10.57
CA ASN A 174 6.84 -52.65 9.94
C ASN A 174 7.61 -53.47 10.98
N ALA A 175 8.13 -52.83 12.03
CA ALA A 175 8.80 -53.52 13.14
C ALA A 175 7.82 -54.51 13.79
N ALA A 176 6.64 -54.05 14.18
CA ALA A 176 5.64 -54.87 14.85
C ALA A 176 5.15 -56.04 13.96
N ALA A 177 5.00 -55.83 12.65
CA ALA A 177 4.66 -56.89 11.70
C ALA A 177 5.74 -57.97 11.60
N GLY A 178 7.01 -57.62 11.80
CA GLY A 178 8.13 -58.55 11.81
C GLY A 178 8.25 -59.42 13.08
N LEU A 179 7.39 -59.25 14.09
CA LEU A 179 7.44 -60.03 15.34
C LEU A 179 6.98 -61.48 15.11
N PRO A 180 7.84 -62.49 15.35
CA PRO A 180 7.46 -63.90 15.36
C PRO A 180 6.31 -64.19 16.34
N GLN A 181 5.50 -65.19 16.03
CA GLN A 181 4.36 -65.62 16.83
C GLN A 181 4.55 -67.08 17.30
N VAL A 182 4.08 -67.38 18.52
CA VAL A 182 4.10 -68.75 19.05
C VAL A 182 3.19 -69.68 18.23
N TYR A 183 3.70 -70.87 17.93
CA TYR A 183 2.96 -71.93 17.22
C TYR A 183 2.86 -73.24 18.02
N ILE A 184 3.41 -73.29 19.23
CA ILE A 184 3.43 -74.49 20.10
C ILE A 184 2.31 -74.37 21.16
N PRO A 185 1.37 -75.34 21.25
CA PRO A 185 0.31 -75.34 22.26
C PRO A 185 0.84 -75.25 23.70
N GLY A 186 0.15 -74.48 24.55
CA GLY A 186 0.49 -74.25 25.95
C GLY A 186 1.76 -73.43 26.22
N LYS A 187 2.47 -72.98 25.18
CA LYS A 187 3.70 -72.19 25.30
C LYS A 187 3.46 -70.69 25.11
N SER A 188 4.39 -69.92 25.66
CA SER A 188 4.48 -68.47 25.52
C SER A 188 5.77 -68.09 24.79
N MET A 189 5.75 -66.98 24.07
CA MET A 189 6.90 -66.43 23.35
C MET A 189 7.00 -64.94 23.63
N VAL A 190 8.23 -64.47 23.89
CA VAL A 190 8.61 -63.06 23.83
C VAL A 190 9.47 -62.88 22.59
N ALA A 191 9.19 -61.84 21.81
CA ALA A 191 9.92 -61.54 20.60
C ALA A 191 10.30 -60.05 20.53
N ALA A 192 11.37 -59.75 19.83
CA ALA A 192 11.80 -58.39 19.50
C ALA A 192 12.09 -58.31 18.00
N SER A 193 11.84 -57.15 17.40
CA SER A 193 12.06 -56.90 15.98
C SER A 193 12.41 -55.43 15.74
N ALA A 194 12.91 -55.14 14.54
CA ALA A 194 13.19 -53.79 14.08
C ALA A 194 12.59 -53.56 12.70
N GLY A 195 12.22 -52.32 12.40
CA GLY A 195 11.61 -51.90 11.14
C GLY A 195 12.15 -50.57 10.67
N THR A 196 12.08 -50.32 9.37
CA THR A 196 12.52 -49.07 8.76
C THR A 196 11.56 -48.62 7.66
N PHE A 197 11.46 -47.31 7.45
CA PHE A 197 10.74 -46.73 6.33
C PHE A 197 11.26 -45.33 6.00
N LYS A 198 11.72 -45.12 4.75
CA LYS A 198 12.15 -43.83 4.19
C LYS A 198 13.01 -42.97 5.15
N GLY A 199 14.01 -43.60 5.79
CA GLY A 199 14.97 -42.94 6.68
C GLY A 199 14.52 -42.77 8.14
N GLN A 200 13.42 -43.40 8.56
CA GLN A 200 13.05 -43.58 9.96
C GLN A 200 13.14 -45.05 10.34
N SER A 201 13.44 -45.32 11.61
CA SER A 201 13.56 -46.67 12.16
C SER A 201 12.65 -46.84 13.37
N ALA A 202 12.37 -48.09 13.72
CA ALA A 202 11.62 -48.42 14.92
C ALA A 202 12.01 -49.79 15.45
N VAL A 203 11.74 -50.01 16.72
CA VAL A 203 11.87 -51.30 17.40
C VAL A 203 10.52 -51.70 17.95
N ALA A 204 10.25 -53.00 17.96
CA ALA A 204 9.04 -53.55 18.54
C ALA A 204 9.37 -54.73 19.47
N VAL A 205 8.54 -54.90 20.48
CA VAL A 205 8.55 -56.03 21.39
C VAL A 205 7.15 -56.62 21.44
N GLY A 206 7.06 -57.94 21.52
CA GLY A 206 5.79 -58.64 21.53
C GLY A 206 5.80 -59.84 22.46
N TYR A 207 4.62 -60.17 22.96
CA TYR A 207 4.32 -61.37 23.71
C TYR A 207 3.20 -62.13 23.01
N SER A 208 3.32 -63.44 22.89
CA SER A 208 2.24 -64.29 22.41
C SER A 208 2.10 -65.59 23.21
N ARG A 209 0.89 -66.14 23.29
CA ARG A 209 0.59 -67.40 23.98
C ARG A 209 -0.45 -68.20 23.21
N ALA A 210 -0.20 -69.50 23.02
CA ALA A 210 -1.19 -70.45 22.53
C ALA A 210 -1.84 -71.18 23.72
N SER A 211 -3.14 -71.45 23.65
CA SER A 211 -3.84 -72.28 24.62
C SER A 211 -3.30 -73.70 24.63
N ASP A 212 -3.55 -74.44 25.72
CA ASP A 212 -3.03 -75.80 25.88
C ASP A 212 -3.58 -76.76 24.82
N ASN A 213 -4.80 -76.51 24.32
CA ASN A 213 -5.40 -77.24 23.20
C ASN A 213 -5.04 -76.69 21.82
N GLY A 214 -4.18 -75.66 21.73
CA GLY A 214 -3.71 -75.04 20.49
C GLY A 214 -4.77 -74.26 19.71
N LYS A 215 -6.03 -74.23 20.16
CA LYS A 215 -7.14 -73.62 19.40
C LYS A 215 -7.21 -72.10 19.52
N LEU A 216 -6.67 -71.50 20.58
CA LEU A 216 -6.71 -70.06 20.83
C LEU A 216 -5.28 -69.50 20.88
N ILE A 217 -5.01 -68.39 20.19
CA ILE A 217 -3.73 -67.68 20.26
C ILE A 217 -3.96 -66.21 20.59
N LEU A 218 -3.23 -65.71 21.59
CA LEU A 218 -3.17 -64.30 21.97
C LEU A 218 -1.84 -63.70 21.50
N LYS A 219 -1.86 -62.48 20.96
CA LYS A 219 -0.68 -61.67 20.64
C LYS A 219 -0.85 -60.25 21.19
N LEU A 220 0.16 -59.77 21.89
CA LEU A 220 0.29 -58.39 22.36
C LEU A 220 1.62 -57.84 21.82
N GLN A 221 1.62 -56.62 21.31
CA GLN A 221 2.85 -55.98 20.84
C GLN A 221 2.86 -54.48 21.09
N GLY A 222 4.05 -53.94 21.32
CA GLY A 222 4.34 -52.52 21.43
C GLY A 222 5.55 -52.17 20.57
N ASN A 223 5.61 -50.96 20.05
CA ASN A 223 6.72 -50.45 19.27
C ASN A 223 7.06 -49.00 19.63
N ALA A 224 8.31 -48.62 19.41
CA ALA A 224 8.84 -47.28 19.58
C ALA A 224 9.67 -46.91 18.35
N ASN A 225 9.48 -45.70 17.82
CA ASN A 225 10.15 -45.25 16.61
C ASN A 225 11.23 -44.18 16.89
N SER A 226 12.04 -43.86 15.87
CA SER A 226 13.12 -42.85 15.93
C SER A 226 12.61 -41.41 16.09
N ARG A 227 11.29 -41.18 16.09
CA ARG A 227 10.64 -39.90 16.38
C ARG A 227 10.24 -39.76 17.85
N GLY A 228 10.32 -40.87 18.60
CA GLY A 228 9.90 -40.94 19.99
C GLY A 228 8.43 -41.31 20.17
N ASP A 229 7.70 -41.63 19.10
CA ASP A 229 6.31 -42.05 19.21
C ASP A 229 6.23 -43.55 19.56
N LEU A 230 5.24 -43.90 20.36
CA LEU A 230 4.94 -45.27 20.77
C LEU A 230 3.67 -45.75 20.06
N GLY A 231 3.65 -47.03 19.70
CA GLY A 231 2.47 -47.70 19.14
C GLY A 231 2.29 -49.07 19.76
N GLY A 232 1.11 -49.67 19.63
CA GLY A 232 0.86 -51.01 20.13
C GLY A 232 -0.43 -51.60 19.59
N SER A 233 -0.57 -52.92 19.71
CA SER A 233 -1.77 -53.64 19.36
C SER A 233 -1.92 -54.94 20.14
N VAL A 234 -3.16 -55.43 20.20
CA VAL A 234 -3.52 -56.73 20.76
C VAL A 234 -4.37 -57.48 19.75
N GLY A 235 -4.21 -58.79 19.65
CA GLY A 235 -4.97 -59.65 18.75
C GLY A 235 -5.22 -61.03 19.34
N VAL A 236 -6.35 -61.62 18.98
CA VAL A 236 -6.74 -62.98 19.35
C VAL A 236 -7.16 -63.74 18.09
N GLY A 237 -6.76 -65.00 17.97
CA GLY A 237 -7.14 -65.89 16.87
C GLY A 237 -7.64 -67.23 17.38
N TYR A 238 -8.65 -67.80 16.71
CA TYR A 238 -9.16 -69.14 16.97
C TYR A 238 -9.02 -70.01 15.72
N GLN A 239 -8.51 -71.23 15.87
CA GLN A 239 -8.38 -72.22 14.80
C GLN A 239 -9.09 -73.53 15.19
N TRP A 240 -9.75 -74.16 14.22
CA TRP A 240 -10.56 -75.38 14.39
C TRP A 240 -10.03 -76.54 13.57
#